data_AF-A0A975WFJ1-F1
#
_entry.id   AF-A0A975WFJ1-F1
#
_cell.length_a   1.000
_cell.length_b   1.000
_cell.length_c   1.000
_cell.angle_alpha   90.00
_cell.angle_beta   90.00
_cell.angle_gamma   90.00
#
_symmetry.space_group_name_H-M   'P 1'
#
loop_
_entity.id
_entity.type
_entity.pdbx_description
1 polymer ?
#
loop_
_entity_poly.entity_id
_entity_poly.type
_entity_poly.pdbx_seq_one_letter_code
_entity_poly.pdbx_strand_id
1 'polypeptide(L)'
;MTISKELLDELLNGVERPEDLLGETGLMKELKIKLMERMLGAELTAHLGYEEGKEAPPGQSNRRNGTSTKVLKGQDGEMPV
;
A
#
# COMPACT_ATOMS: atom_id res chain seq x y z
N MET A 1 3.87 -18.89 2.20
CA MET A 1 2.77 -18.20 2.90
C MET A 1 1.46 -18.72 2.34
N THR A 2 0.50 -19.07 3.18
CA THR A 2 -0.83 -19.51 2.77
C THR A 2 -1.82 -18.37 3.03
N ILE A 3 -2.46 -17.88 1.98
CA ILE A 3 -3.58 -16.95 2.10
C ILE A 3 -4.76 -17.76 2.64
N SER A 4 -5.39 -17.27 3.72
CA SER A 4 -6.52 -17.97 4.33
C SER A 4 -7.78 -17.81 3.48
N LYS A 5 -8.71 -18.75 3.58
CA LYS A 5 -9.98 -18.68 2.83
C LYS A 5 -10.81 -17.49 3.28
N GLU A 6 -10.80 -17.23 4.59
CA GLU A 6 -11.53 -16.14 5.22
C GLU A 6 -11.06 -14.78 4.69
N LEU A 7 -9.75 -14.60 4.46
CA LEU A 7 -9.21 -13.38 3.87
C LEU A 7 -9.58 -13.24 2.39
N LEU A 8 -9.64 -14.35 1.65
CA LEU A 8 -10.10 -14.33 0.25
C LEU A 8 -11.59 -13.95 0.17
N ASP A 9 -12.41 -14.50 1.07
CA ASP A 9 -13.84 -14.18 1.14
C ASP A 9 -14.05 -12.71 1.53
N GLU A 10 -13.23 -12.16 2.44
CA GLU A 10 -13.25 -10.74 2.80
C GLU A 10 -12.83 -9.85 1.62
N LEU A 11 -11.75 -10.18 0.92
CA LEU A 11 -11.28 -9.43 -0.25
C LEU A 11 -12.29 -9.46 -1.40
N LEU A 12 -12.96 -10.60 -1.62
CA LEU A 12 -13.96 -10.75 -2.67
C LEU A 12 -15.34 -10.20 -2.30
N ASN A 13 -15.54 -9.72 -1.08
CA ASN A 13 -16.80 -9.16 -0.65
C ASN A 13 -17.14 -7.89 -1.46
N GLY A 14 -18.30 -7.88 -2.10
CA GLY A 14 -18.74 -6.78 -2.97
C GLY A 14 -18.18 -6.81 -4.39
N VAL A 15 -17.39 -7.83 -4.76
CA VAL A 15 -16.99 -8.08 -6.15
C VAL A 15 -18.14 -8.79 -6.87
N GLU A 16 -18.84 -8.09 -7.75
CA GLU A 16 -19.99 -8.63 -8.48
C GLU A 16 -19.64 -9.08 -9.90
N ARG A 17 -18.64 -8.43 -10.52
CA ARG A 17 -18.24 -8.69 -11.91
C ARG A 17 -16.72 -8.86 -12.04
N PRO A 18 -16.24 -9.54 -13.10
CA PRO A 18 -14.80 -9.70 -13.33
C PRO A 18 -14.02 -8.39 -13.39
N GLU A 19 -14.65 -7.32 -13.88
CA GLU A 19 -14.05 -5.98 -13.98
C GLU A 19 -13.81 -5.34 -12.62
N ASP A 20 -14.60 -5.69 -11.60
CA ASP A 20 -14.43 -5.16 -10.24
C ASP A 20 -13.18 -5.78 -9.57
N LEU A 21 -12.76 -6.97 -10.02
CA LEU A 21 -11.53 -7.63 -9.59
C LEU A 21 -10.31 -7.25 -10.44
N LEU A 22 -10.45 -7.33 -11.77
CA LEU A 22 -9.35 -7.30 -12.75
C LEU A 22 -9.33 -6.04 -13.64
N GLY A 23 -10.31 -5.14 -13.51
CA GLY A 23 -10.37 -3.92 -14.32
C GLY A 23 -9.30 -2.88 -13.93
N GLU A 24 -9.25 -1.80 -14.70
CA GLU A 24 -8.31 -0.67 -14.50
C GLU A 24 -8.42 0.02 -13.13
N THR A 25 -9.58 -0.12 -12.48
CA THR A 25 -9.85 0.34 -11.11
C THR A 25 -10.26 -0.82 -10.21
N GLY A 26 -9.88 -2.05 -10.58
CA GLY A 26 -10.26 -3.26 -9.87
C GLY A 26 -9.41 -3.52 -8.63
N LEU A 27 -9.93 -4.41 -7.78
CA LEU A 27 -9.33 -4.79 -6.50
C LEU A 27 -7.85 -5.20 -6.60
N MET A 28 -7.45 -5.94 -7.65
CA MET A 28 -6.06 -6.39 -7.79
C MET A 28 -5.07 -5.23 -7.92
N LYS A 29 -5.46 -4.17 -8.63
CA LYS A 29 -4.61 -2.98 -8.81
C LYS A 29 -4.54 -2.18 -7.52
N GLU A 30 -5.67 -2.00 -6.83
CA GLU A 30 -5.72 -1.34 -5.52
C GLU A 30 -4.87 -2.09 -4.48
N LEU A 31 -5.02 -3.42 -4.39
CA LEU A 31 -4.26 -4.27 -3.48
C LEU A 31 -2.75 -4.12 -3.73
N LYS A 32 -2.33 -4.11 -4.99
CA LYS A 32 -0.93 -3.89 -5.36
C LYS A 32 -0.43 -2.52 -4.89
N ILE A 33 -1.19 -1.45 -5.10
CA ILE A 33 -0.86 -0.10 -4.62
C ILE A 33 -0.72 -0.09 -3.10
N LYS A 34 -1.70 -0.63 -2.37
CA LYS A 34 -1.70 -0.66 -0.90
C LYS A 34 -0.54 -1.46 -0.33
N LEU A 35 -0.16 -2.56 -0.96
CA LEU A 35 1.02 -3.34 -0.57
C LEU A 35 2.32 -2.56 -0.81
N MET A 36 2.44 -1.86 -1.94
CA MET A 36 3.60 -0.99 -2.21
C MET A 36 3.69 0.17 -1.20
N GLU A 37 2.59 0.88 -0.94
CA GLU A 37 2.53 1.94 0.08
C GLU A 37 3.00 1.42 1.45
N ARG A 38 2.53 0.24 1.85
CA ARG A 38 2.91 -0.40 3.11
C ARG A 38 4.40 -0.78 3.15
N MET A 39 4.95 -1.29 2.05
CA MET A 39 6.39 -1.60 1.96
C MET A 39 7.24 -0.32 2.07
N LEU A 40 6.87 0.74 1.35
CA LEU A 40 7.56 2.03 1.43
C LEU A 40 7.48 2.65 2.83
N GLY A 41 6.32 2.53 3.49
CA GLY A 41 6.15 2.94 4.87
C GLY A 41 7.07 2.18 5.83
N ALA A 42 7.20 0.87 5.66
CA ALA A 42 8.11 0.04 6.45
C ALA A 42 9.59 0.40 6.20
N GLU A 43 9.98 0.66 4.96
CA GLU A 43 11.32 1.17 4.64
C GLU A 43 11.60 2.52 5.31
N LEU A 44 10.61 3.43 5.32
CA LEU A 44 10.73 4.72 5.99
C LEU A 44 10.82 4.56 7.51
N THR A 45 10.06 3.64 8.12
CA THR A 45 10.20 3.27 9.53
C THR A 45 11.60 2.77 9.81
N ALA A 46 12.13 1.85 9.00
CA ALA A 46 13.48 1.32 9.18
C ALA A 46 14.55 2.40 9.03
N HIS A 47 14.39 3.33 8.08
CA HIS A 47 15.31 4.45 7.88
C HIS A 47 15.30 5.46 9.03
N LEU A 48 14.11 5.84 9.52
CA LEU A 48 13.96 6.86 10.55
C LEU A 48 14.11 6.32 11.98
N GLY A 49 13.94 5.01 12.18
CA GLY A 49 14.02 4.35 13.48
C GLY A 49 12.77 4.53 14.36
N TYR A 50 11.66 5.01 13.80
CA TYR A 50 10.39 5.15 14.52
C TYR A 50 9.17 5.03 13.60
N GLU A 51 8.06 4.54 14.18
CA GLU A 51 6.81 4.30 13.48
C GLU A 51 6.04 5.58 13.13
N GLU A 52 5.14 5.49 12.17
CA GLU A 52 4.20 6.57 11.88
C GLU A 52 3.33 6.90 13.11
N GLY A 53 3.11 8.19 13.35
CA GLY A 53 2.35 8.69 14.51
C GLY A 53 3.06 8.53 15.86
N LYS A 54 4.29 8.03 15.89
CA LYS A 54 5.12 7.97 17.10
C LYS A 54 6.08 9.15 17.18
N GLU A 55 6.48 9.45 18.41
CA GLU A 55 7.45 10.50 18.69
C GLU A 55 8.83 10.10 18.16
N ALA A 56 9.52 11.05 17.53
CA ALA A 56 10.84 10.79 16.97
C ALA A 56 11.89 10.67 18.10
N PRO A 57 12.95 9.86 17.91
CA PRO A 57 14.06 9.79 18.85
C PRO A 57 14.68 11.16 19.15
N PRO A 58 15.08 11.43 20.40
CA PRO A 58 15.69 12.71 20.77
C PRO A 58 17.01 12.92 20.02
N GLY A 59 17.28 14.18 19.63
CA GLY A 59 18.52 14.55 18.93
C GLY A 59 18.52 14.29 17.42
N GLN A 60 17.51 13.63 16.86
CA GLN A 60 17.37 13.48 15.41
C GLN A 60 16.83 14.78 14.80
N SER A 61 17.39 15.22 13.66
CA SER A 61 16.91 16.39 12.90
C SER A 61 15.85 16.03 11.85
N ASN A 62 15.87 14.80 11.34
CA ASN A 62 14.95 14.36 10.28
C ASN A 62 13.59 13.92 10.85
N ARG A 63 12.49 14.25 10.16
CA ARG A 63 11.11 13.97 10.56
C ARG A 63 10.29 13.49 9.36
N ARG A 64 9.30 12.63 9.63
CA ARG A 64 8.20 12.37 8.68
C ARG A 64 7.50 13.70 8.36
N ASN A 65 7.25 13.95 7.07
CA ASN A 65 6.72 15.21 6.57
C ASN A 65 5.64 14.99 5.50
N GLY A 66 4.64 14.17 5.83
CA GLY A 66 3.56 13.81 4.93
C GLY A 66 3.97 12.82 3.83
N THR A 67 3.14 12.78 2.79
CA THR A 67 3.30 11.89 1.62
C THR A 67 3.18 12.71 0.33
N SER A 68 3.64 12.15 -0.78
CA SER A 68 3.52 12.76 -2.11
C SER A 68 3.18 11.68 -3.12
N THR A 69 2.21 11.96 -3.98
CA THR A 69 1.76 11.01 -5.00
C THR A 69 2.73 10.95 -6.18
N LYS A 70 3.03 9.74 -6.62
CA LYS A 70 3.81 9.43 -7.82
C LYS A 70 3.04 8.44 -8.69
N VAL A 71 2.84 8.80 -9.96
CA VAL A 71 2.26 7.87 -10.94
C VAL A 71 3.35 6.96 -11.49
N LEU A 72 3.26 5.67 -11.17
CA LEU A 72 4.13 4.63 -11.69
C LEU A 72 3.57 4.05 -12.98
N LYS A 73 4.44 3.76 -13.94
CA LYS A 73 4.09 3.04 -15.17
C LYS A 73 4.60 1.61 -15.05
N GLY A 74 3.68 0.65 -15.05
CA GLY A 74 3.98 -0.77 -14.93
C GLY A 74 3.27 -1.61 -15.99
N GLN A 75 3.35 -2.93 -15.83
CA GLN A 75 2.66 -3.88 -16.71
C GLN A 75 1.13 -3.75 -16.60
N ASP A 76 0.62 -3.38 -15.41
CA ASP A 76 -0.80 -3.17 -15.12
C ASP A 76 -1.25 -1.72 -15.40
N GLY A 77 -0.55 -1.02 -16.30
CA GLY A 77 -0.81 0.37 -16.65
C GLY A 77 -0.27 1.39 -15.65
N GLU A 78 -0.95 2.53 -15.56
CA GLU A 78 -0.60 3.62 -14.65
C GLU A 78 -1.17 3.37 -13.25
N MET A 79 -0.34 3.50 -12.23
CA MET A 79 -0.69 3.29 -10.83
C MET A 79 -0.27 4.52 -10.01
N PRO A 80 -1.21 5.31 -9.47
CA PRO A 80 -0.88 6.33 -8.50
C PRO A 80 -0.52 5.66 -7.16
N VAL A 81 0.68 5.93 -6.68
CA VAL A 81 1.21 5.48 -5.37
C VAL A 81 1.57 6.70 -4.54
#